data_AF-A0A9D1UTM8-F1
#
_entry.id   AF-A0A9D1UTM8-F1
#
_cell.length_a   1.000
_cell.length_b   1.000
_cell.length_c   1.000
_cell.angle_alpha   90.00
_cell.angle_beta   90.00
_cell.angle_gamma   90.00
#
_symmetry.space_group_name_H-M   'P 1'
#
loop_
_entity.id
_entity.type
_entity.pdbx_description
1 polymer ?
#
loop_
_entity_poly.entity_id
_entity_poly.type
_entity_poly.pdbx_seq_one_letter_code
_entity_poly.pdbx_strand_id
1 'polypeptide(L)'
;MPESPRSGCPINLTLEVLGDTWSLLVIRDVMFGSRRHFNELLTQSEEGIASNILADRLHRLVANDMLAKTQDPHHKQRKIYSLTERSIQLVPVLATMGAWGSEHLPVTPELSVRAKILADGGPELWQEFTDELRAQHLGAPHQPGAPSVLERLNSAYQARQAHR
;
A
#
# COMPACT_ATOMS: atom_id res chain seq x y z
N MET A 1 -18.75 -3.32 -20.01
CA MET A 1 -17.57 -2.87 -20.78
C MET A 1 -16.84 -1.88 -19.89
N PRO A 2 -15.50 -1.89 -19.77
CA PRO A 2 -14.86 -0.75 -19.12
C PRO A 2 -15.22 0.49 -19.95
N GLU A 3 -15.73 1.54 -19.30
CA GLU A 3 -15.92 2.82 -19.96
C GLU A 3 -14.58 3.24 -20.58
N SER A 4 -14.62 3.71 -21.82
CA SER A 4 -13.42 4.28 -22.44
C SER A 4 -12.91 5.41 -21.54
N PRO A 5 -11.59 5.49 -21.29
CA PRO A 5 -11.05 6.51 -20.42
C PRO A 5 -11.41 7.89 -20.96
N ARG A 6 -11.68 8.83 -20.05
CA ARG A 6 -12.10 10.20 -20.39
C ARG A 6 -11.12 10.91 -21.33
N SER A 7 -9.84 10.53 -21.27
CA SER A 7 -8.78 11.00 -22.19
C SER A 7 -7.62 10.01 -22.26
N GLY A 8 -6.70 10.22 -23.21
CA GLY A 8 -5.41 9.52 -23.26
C GLY A 8 -4.32 10.09 -22.33
N CYS A 9 -4.65 11.06 -21.47
CA CYS A 9 -3.68 11.67 -20.56
C CYS A 9 -3.24 10.66 -19.49
N PRO A 10 -1.94 10.40 -19.27
CA PRO A 10 -1.45 9.43 -18.28
C PRO A 10 -1.96 9.69 -16.85
N ILE A 11 -2.13 10.96 -16.48
CA ILE A 11 -2.69 11.35 -15.18
C ILE A 11 -4.16 10.92 -15.08
N ASN A 12 -4.96 11.17 -16.12
CA ASN A 12 -6.35 10.71 -16.13
C ASN A 12 -6.43 9.18 -16.10
N LEU A 13 -5.61 8.48 -16.89
CA LEU A 13 -5.56 7.01 -16.89
C LEU A 13 -5.21 6.46 -15.51
N THR A 14 -4.32 7.12 -14.78
CA THR A 14 -4.00 6.77 -13.39
C THR A 14 -5.20 6.98 -12.48
N LEU A 15 -5.93 8.09 -12.64
CA LEU A 15 -7.13 8.39 -11.86
C LEU A 15 -8.30 7.43 -12.15
N GLU A 16 -8.45 6.90 -13.36
CA GLU A 16 -9.49 5.90 -13.63
C GLU A 16 -9.23 4.58 -12.86
N VAL A 17 -7.97 4.29 -12.54
CA VAL A 17 -7.56 3.09 -11.79
C VAL A 17 -7.51 3.34 -10.28
N LEU A 18 -6.94 4.47 -9.85
CA LEU A 18 -6.58 4.75 -8.45
C LEU A 18 -7.33 5.92 -7.82
N GLY A 19 -8.02 6.74 -8.61
CA GLY A 19 -8.60 8.02 -8.21
C GLY A 19 -9.89 7.94 -7.40
N ASP A 20 -10.19 6.78 -6.82
CA ASP A 20 -11.27 6.64 -5.83
C ASP A 20 -10.71 6.67 -4.40
N THR A 21 -11.59 6.96 -3.44
CA THR A 21 -11.23 7.15 -2.02
C THR A 21 -10.48 5.97 -1.40
N TRP A 22 -10.69 4.75 -1.89
CA TRP A 22 -10.27 3.53 -1.20
C TRP A 22 -9.09 2.81 -1.85
N SER A 23 -8.91 2.92 -3.17
CA SER A 23 -7.91 2.13 -3.89
C SER A 23 -6.49 2.33 -3.34
N LEU A 24 -6.05 3.57 -3.14
CA LEU A 24 -4.73 3.86 -2.57
C LEU A 24 -4.63 3.52 -1.08
N LEU A 25 -5.72 3.60 -0.31
CA LEU A 25 -5.73 3.19 1.10
C LEU A 25 -5.57 1.67 1.24
N VAL A 26 -6.23 0.88 0.38
CA VAL A 26 -6.06 -0.57 0.35
C VAL A 26 -4.63 -0.94 -0.07
N ILE A 27 -4.08 -0.31 -1.10
CA ILE A 27 -2.68 -0.53 -1.52
C ILE A 27 -1.72 -0.18 -0.38
N ARG A 28 -1.92 0.97 0.29
CA ARG A 28 -1.15 1.39 1.47
C ARG A 28 -1.19 0.34 2.58
N ASP A 29 -2.37 -0.21 2.87
CA ASP A 29 -2.54 -1.20 3.94
C ASP A 29 -1.84 -2.53 3.62
N VAL A 30 -1.86 -2.97 2.36
CA VAL A 30 -1.10 -4.13 1.92
C VAL A 30 0.42 -3.85 1.99
N MET A 31 0.85 -2.66 1.56
CA MET A 31 2.25 -2.25 1.45
C MET A 31 2.94 -2.04 2.81
N PHE A 32 2.29 -1.32 3.73
CA PHE A 32 2.88 -0.95 5.03
C PHE A 32 2.36 -1.78 6.20
N GLY A 33 1.20 -2.43 6.04
CA GLY A 33 0.63 -3.28 7.08
C GLY A 33 0.97 -4.76 6.91
N SER A 34 1.55 -5.16 5.77
CA SER A 34 1.64 -6.58 5.35
C SER A 34 0.29 -7.30 5.39
N ARG A 35 -0.83 -6.56 5.29
CA ARG A 35 -2.19 -7.09 5.40
C ARG A 35 -2.57 -7.72 4.07
N ARG A 36 -2.62 -9.04 4.02
CA ARG A 36 -2.81 -9.78 2.77
C ARG A 36 -4.11 -10.57 2.77
N HIS A 37 -4.83 -10.61 3.89
CA HIS A 37 -6.13 -11.25 3.99
C HIS A 37 -7.27 -10.23 4.11
N PHE A 38 -8.44 -10.59 3.59
CA PHE A 38 -9.63 -9.75 3.62
C PHE A 38 -9.98 -9.27 5.04
N ASN A 39 -9.94 -10.16 6.02
CA ASN A 39 -10.28 -9.81 7.41
C ASN A 39 -9.29 -8.80 8.00
N GLU A 40 -8.00 -8.91 7.70
CA GLU A 40 -7.00 -7.96 8.18
C GLU A 40 -7.23 -6.57 7.59
N LEU A 41 -7.49 -6.51 6.27
CA LEU A 41 -7.82 -5.27 5.57
C LEU A 41 -9.15 -4.66 6.07
N LEU A 42 -10.09 -5.49 6.51
CA LEU A 42 -11.37 -5.02 7.05
C LEU A 42 -11.26 -4.49 8.48
N THR A 43 -10.56 -5.22 9.36
CA THR A 43 -10.60 -4.95 10.81
C THR A 43 -9.46 -4.12 11.32
N GLN A 44 -8.35 -4.02 10.58
CA GLN A 44 -7.17 -3.29 11.03
C GLN A 44 -6.96 -1.97 10.28
N SER A 45 -7.75 -1.68 9.23
CA SER A 45 -7.68 -0.39 8.52
C SER A 45 -8.18 0.75 9.41
N GLU A 46 -7.43 1.86 9.45
CA GLU A 46 -7.75 3.01 10.29
C GLU A 46 -9.04 3.71 9.85
N GLU A 47 -9.34 3.71 8.55
CA GLU A 47 -10.46 4.44 7.97
C GLU A 47 -11.80 3.68 8.01
N GLY A 48 -11.82 2.42 8.45
CA GLY A 48 -13.06 1.66 8.63
C GLY A 48 -13.85 1.44 7.34
N ILE A 49 -13.23 0.85 6.32
CA ILE A 49 -13.90 0.52 5.05
C ILE A 49 -15.02 -0.51 5.25
N ALA A 50 -16.21 -0.24 4.72
CA ALA A 50 -17.31 -1.20 4.76
C ALA A 50 -16.98 -2.47 3.94
N SER A 51 -17.42 -3.64 4.41
CA SER A 51 -17.04 -4.94 3.83
C SER A 51 -17.40 -5.11 2.35
N ASN A 52 -18.59 -4.63 1.95
CA ASN A 52 -19.04 -4.64 0.55
C ASN A 52 -18.19 -3.73 -0.33
N ILE A 53 -17.79 -2.56 0.18
CA ILE A 53 -16.92 -1.62 -0.54
C ILE A 53 -15.51 -2.20 -0.66
N LEU A 54 -14.95 -2.78 0.40
CA LEU A 54 -13.66 -3.45 0.35
C LEU A 54 -13.65 -4.60 -0.66
N ALA A 55 -14.71 -5.41 -0.69
CA ALA A 55 -14.83 -6.52 -1.63
C ALA A 55 -14.84 -6.03 -3.09
N ASP A 56 -15.62 -4.98 -3.39
CA ASP A 56 -15.64 -4.35 -4.71
C ASP A 56 -14.26 -3.78 -5.09
N ARG A 57 -13.60 -3.08 -4.16
CA ARG A 57 -12.29 -2.48 -4.42
C ARG A 57 -11.19 -3.51 -4.65
N LEU A 58 -11.16 -4.58 -3.87
CA LEU A 58 -10.25 -5.70 -4.12
C LEU A 58 -10.51 -6.34 -5.48
N HIS A 59 -11.77 -6.50 -5.88
CA HIS A 59 -12.11 -6.99 -7.22
C HIS A 59 -11.57 -6.06 -8.32
N ARG A 60 -11.79 -4.74 -8.20
CA ARG A 60 -11.30 -3.75 -9.17
C ARG A 60 -9.77 -3.68 -9.22
N LEU A 61 -9.08 -3.71 -8.08
CA LEU A 61 -7.62 -3.71 -8.02
C LEU A 61 -7.03 -4.96 -8.66
N VAL A 62 -7.66 -6.12 -8.48
CA VAL A 62 -7.25 -7.36 -9.16
C VAL A 62 -7.50 -7.28 -10.67
N ALA A 63 -8.68 -6.79 -11.08
CA ALA A 63 -9.02 -6.64 -12.50
C ALA A 63 -8.10 -5.67 -13.25
N ASN A 64 -7.51 -4.69 -12.55
CA ASN A 64 -6.58 -3.73 -13.11
C ASN A 64 -5.10 -4.12 -12.93
N ASP A 65 -4.80 -5.36 -12.52
CA ASP A 65 -3.43 -5.84 -12.30
C ASP A 65 -2.65 -5.00 -11.26
N MET A 66 -3.35 -4.49 -10.25
CA MET A 66 -2.75 -3.80 -9.11
C MET A 66 -2.52 -4.78 -7.94
N LEU A 67 -3.38 -5.79 -7.81
CA LEU A 67 -3.23 -6.87 -6.83
C LEU A 67 -3.33 -8.24 -7.50
N ALA A 68 -2.47 -9.16 -7.12
CA ALA A 68 -2.64 -10.58 -7.42
C ALA A 68 -3.46 -11.26 -6.32
N LYS A 69 -4.40 -12.12 -6.70
CA LYS A 69 -5.25 -12.90 -5.78
C LYS A 69 -4.95 -14.38 -5.91
N THR A 70 -4.45 -15.00 -4.84
CA THR A 70 -4.15 -16.44 -4.78
C THR A 70 -4.95 -17.13 -3.67
N GLN A 71 -5.02 -18.46 -3.73
CA GLN A 71 -5.56 -19.26 -2.63
C GLN A 71 -4.53 -19.36 -1.52
N ASP A 72 -4.98 -19.31 -0.26
CA ASP A 72 -4.11 -19.60 0.86
C ASP A 72 -3.80 -21.11 0.91
N PRO A 73 -2.52 -21.53 0.86
CA PRO A 73 -2.14 -22.94 0.91
C PRO A 73 -2.58 -23.65 2.19
N HIS A 74 -2.69 -22.91 3.29
CA HIS A 74 -3.01 -23.45 4.62
C HIS A 74 -4.51 -23.39 4.94
N HIS A 75 -5.28 -22.61 4.17
CA HIS A 75 -6.71 -22.42 4.44
C HIS A 75 -7.52 -22.17 3.16
N LYS A 76 -8.12 -23.22 2.59
CA LYS A 76 -8.80 -23.22 1.27
C LYS A 76 -9.82 -22.07 1.04
N GLN A 77 -10.51 -21.63 2.09
CA GLN A 77 -11.48 -20.53 1.99
C GLN A 77 -10.85 -19.13 2.03
N ARG A 78 -9.60 -19.00 2.49
CA ARG A 78 -8.90 -17.71 2.56
C ARG A 78 -8.23 -17.42 1.22
N LYS A 79 -8.16 -16.14 0.92
CA LYS A 79 -7.46 -15.60 -0.25
C LYS A 79 -6.33 -14.72 0.26
N ILE A 80 -5.24 -14.72 -0.49
CA ILE A 80 -4.07 -13.87 -0.27
C ILE A 80 -4.08 -12.83 -1.39
N TYR A 81 -4.07 -11.56 -1.01
CA TYR A 81 -3.86 -10.42 -1.91
C TYR A 81 -2.41 -10.00 -1.83
N SER A 82 -1.77 -9.81 -2.98
CA SER A 82 -0.34 -9.47 -3.08
C SER A 82 -0.18 -8.30 -4.03
N LEU A 83 0.73 -7.38 -3.73
CA LEU A 83 1.07 -6.31 -4.66
C LEU A 83 1.62 -6.90 -5.96
N THR A 84 1.18 -6.37 -7.09
CA THR A 84 1.86 -6.58 -8.37
C THR A 84 3.01 -5.58 -8.50
N GLU A 85 3.89 -5.79 -9.47
CA GLU A 85 4.95 -4.84 -9.80
C GLU A 85 4.40 -3.41 -10.01
N ARG A 86 3.22 -3.27 -10.63
CA ARG A 86 2.57 -1.97 -10.86
C ARG A 86 2.23 -1.23 -9.57
N SER A 87 1.78 -1.94 -8.54
CA SER A 87 1.50 -1.33 -7.23
C SER A 87 2.75 -1.09 -6.40
N ILE A 88 3.77 -1.94 -6.54
CA ILE A 88 5.06 -1.72 -5.86
C ILE A 88 5.71 -0.43 -6.38
N GLN A 89 5.63 -0.16 -7.68
CA GLN A 89 6.12 1.09 -8.29
C GLN A 89 5.40 2.36 -7.78
N LEU A 90 4.33 2.24 -6.99
CA LEU A 90 3.67 3.37 -6.34
C LEU A 90 4.36 3.85 -5.05
N VAL A 91 5.44 3.20 -4.58
CA VAL A 91 6.18 3.65 -3.38
C VAL A 91 6.53 5.16 -3.43
N PRO A 92 7.14 5.70 -4.51
CA PRO A 92 7.41 7.13 -4.60
C PRO A 92 6.15 8.01 -4.60
N VAL A 93 5.05 7.52 -5.19
CA VAL A 93 3.77 8.23 -5.24
C VAL A 93 3.18 8.36 -3.85
N LEU A 94 3.15 7.27 -3.08
CA LEU A 94 2.67 7.27 -1.70
C LEU A 94 3.57 8.09 -0.78
N ALA A 95 4.89 8.03 -0.95
CA ALA A 95 5.84 8.85 -0.21
C ALA A 95 5.59 10.35 -0.45
N THR A 96 5.50 10.76 -1.72
CA THR A 96 5.27 12.16 -2.10
C THR A 96 3.88 12.65 -1.66
N MET A 97 2.86 11.81 -1.79
CA MET A 97 1.50 12.12 -1.33
C MET A 97 1.45 12.29 0.20
N GLY A 98 2.14 11.42 0.94
CA GLY A 98 2.27 11.54 2.39
C GLY A 98 3.03 12.79 2.83
N ALA A 99 4.10 13.16 2.12
CA ALA A 99 4.85 14.38 2.36
C ALA A 99 3.97 15.63 2.16
N TRP A 100 3.26 15.70 1.02
CA TRP A 100 2.32 16.78 0.73
C TRP A 100 1.22 16.88 1.79
N GLY A 101 0.64 15.74 2.19
CA GLY A 101 -0.38 15.71 3.25
C GLY A 101 0.16 16.18 4.60
N SER A 102 1.40 15.84 4.93
CA SER A 102 2.04 16.27 6.19
C SER A 102 2.33 17.77 6.24
N GLU A 103 2.57 18.39 5.07
CA GLU A 103 2.82 19.84 4.96
C GLU A 103 1.52 20.65 5.00
N HIS A 104 0.45 20.16 4.37
CA HIS A 104 -0.73 20.97 4.08
C HIS A 104 -2.00 20.62 4.88
N LEU A 105 -2.01 19.49 5.60
CA LEU A 105 -3.20 19.01 6.31
C LEU A 105 -2.91 18.78 7.80
N PRO A 106 -3.95 18.82 8.66
CA PRO A 106 -3.79 18.50 10.08
C PRO A 106 -3.54 17.00 10.26
N VAL A 107 -2.27 16.61 10.41
CA VAL A 107 -1.85 15.23 10.66
C VAL A 107 -1.61 14.98 12.14
N THR A 108 -1.82 13.74 12.60
CA THR A 108 -1.36 13.34 13.93
C THR A 108 0.13 12.94 13.87
N PRO A 109 0.90 13.13 14.95
CA PRO A 109 2.30 12.73 14.99
C PRO A 109 2.51 11.23 14.76
N GLU A 110 1.54 10.39 15.15
CA GLU A 110 1.64 8.94 14.98
C GLU A 110 1.47 8.55 13.51
N LEU A 111 0.46 9.10 12.80
CA LEU A 111 0.16 8.71 11.43
C LEU A 111 1.10 9.35 10.39
N SER A 112 1.75 10.48 10.73
CA SER A 112 2.67 11.16 9.81
C SER A 112 4.11 10.62 9.83
N VAL A 113 4.50 9.82 10.83
CA VAL A 113 5.91 9.42 11.01
C VAL A 113 6.46 8.62 9.82
N ARG A 114 5.67 7.70 9.25
CA ARG A 114 6.09 6.92 8.08
C ARG A 114 6.25 7.80 6.85
N ALA A 115 5.31 8.71 6.62
CA ALA A 115 5.36 9.67 5.51
C ALA A 115 6.62 10.53 5.61
N LYS A 116 6.95 11.02 6.81
CA LYS A 116 8.17 11.79 7.05
C LYS A 116 9.44 10.99 6.79
N ILE A 117 9.54 9.77 7.33
CA ILE A 117 10.72 8.90 7.09
C ILE A 117 10.91 8.61 5.60
N LEU A 118 9.83 8.30 4.88
CA LEU A 118 9.89 8.06 3.44
C LEU A 118 10.30 9.31 2.68
N ALA A 119 9.74 10.48 3.02
CA ALA A 119 10.08 11.73 2.37
C ALA A 119 11.56 12.10 2.60
N ASP A 120 12.04 12.02 3.84
CA ASP A 120 13.42 12.35 4.23
C ASP A 120 14.43 11.35 3.66
N GLY A 121 14.05 10.07 3.54
CA GLY A 121 14.90 9.02 2.99
C GLY A 121 15.08 9.06 1.46
N GLY A 122 14.18 9.73 0.75
CA GLY A 122 14.30 9.98 -0.68
C GLY A 122 14.42 8.72 -1.56
N PRO A 123 14.95 8.88 -2.80
CA PRO A 123 14.98 7.81 -3.80
C PRO A 123 15.72 6.54 -3.37
N GLU A 124 16.77 6.66 -2.55
CA GLU A 124 17.53 5.51 -2.06
C GLU A 124 16.67 4.62 -1.16
N LEU A 125 16.00 5.21 -0.16
CA LEU A 125 15.09 4.47 0.73
C LEU A 125 13.89 3.91 -0.03
N TRP A 126 13.38 4.63 -1.03
CA TRP A 126 12.27 4.13 -1.86
C TRP A 126 12.67 2.91 -2.68
N GLN A 127 13.91 2.88 -3.18
CA GLN A 127 14.44 1.75 -3.91
C GLN A 127 14.65 0.54 -3.00
N GLU A 128 15.24 0.73 -1.82
CA GLU A 128 15.36 -0.33 -0.79
C GLU A 128 14.00 -0.93 -0.46
N PHE A 129 12.99 -0.09 -0.21
CA PHE A 129 11.65 -0.56 0.12
C PHE A 129 10.96 -1.26 -1.06
N THR A 130 11.16 -0.77 -2.27
CA THR A 130 10.68 -1.41 -3.50
C THR A 130 11.24 -2.82 -3.64
N ASP A 131 12.53 -3.02 -3.40
CA ASP A 131 13.16 -4.33 -3.52
C ASP A 131 12.72 -5.29 -2.40
N GLU A 132 12.50 -4.77 -1.19
CA GLU A 132 11.88 -5.53 -0.08
C GLU A 132 10.46 -6.01 -0.44
N LEU A 133 9.62 -5.13 -1.00
CA LEU A 133 8.26 -5.48 -1.42
C LEU A 133 8.26 -6.50 -2.56
N ARG A 134 9.18 -6.39 -3.53
CA ARG A 134 9.33 -7.40 -4.60
C ARG A 134 9.68 -8.77 -4.03
N ALA A 135 10.56 -8.82 -3.04
CA ALA A 135 10.88 -10.07 -2.36
C ALA A 135 9.64 -10.66 -1.67
N GLN A 136 8.90 -9.83 -0.93
CA GLN A 136 7.74 -10.27 -0.15
C GLN A 136 6.53 -10.69 -1.01
N HIS A 137 6.29 -10.00 -2.12
CA HIS A 137 5.07 -10.18 -2.92
C HIS A 137 5.29 -10.95 -4.22
N LEU A 138 6.48 -10.86 -4.82
CA LEU A 138 6.79 -11.48 -6.11
C LEU A 138 7.79 -12.63 -6.00
N GLY A 139 8.34 -12.88 -4.80
CA GLY A 139 9.36 -13.92 -4.60
C GLY A 139 10.72 -13.55 -5.22
N ALA A 140 10.99 -12.26 -5.41
CA ALA A 140 12.28 -11.81 -5.90
C ALA A 140 13.41 -12.14 -4.89
N PRO A 141 14.65 -12.33 -5.36
CA PRO A 141 15.79 -12.51 -4.47
C PRO A 141 15.97 -11.30 -3.54
N HIS A 142 16.17 -11.55 -2.25
CA HIS A 142 16.47 -10.53 -1.25
C HIS A 142 17.78 -10.88 -0.55
N GLN A 143 18.57 -9.85 -0.21
CA GLN A 143 19.79 -10.06 0.55
C GLN A 143 19.46 -10.50 1.98
N PRO A 144 19.89 -11.68 2.43
CA PRO A 144 19.66 -12.12 3.80
C PRO A 144 20.31 -11.15 4.79
N GLY A 145 19.52 -10.62 5.73
CA GLY A 145 20.02 -9.72 6.78
C GLY A 145 20.13 -8.25 6.38
N ALA A 146 19.64 -7.84 5.21
CA ALA A 146 19.46 -6.42 4.89
C ALA A 146 18.48 -5.79 5.91
N PRO A 147 18.72 -4.55 6.37
CA PRO A 147 17.79 -3.87 7.27
C PRO A 147 16.43 -3.69 6.60
N SER A 148 15.36 -4.22 7.20
CA SER A 148 14.00 -4.04 6.67
C SER A 148 13.57 -2.58 6.81
N VAL A 149 13.20 -1.97 5.68
CA VAL A 149 12.60 -0.64 5.66
C VAL A 149 11.23 -0.71 6.34
N LEU A 150 10.48 -1.78 6.10
CA LEU A 150 9.17 -1.97 6.72
C LEU A 150 9.26 -2.05 8.25
N GLU A 151 10.21 -2.79 8.81
CA GLU A 151 10.44 -2.89 10.25
C GLU A 151 10.83 -1.53 10.85
N ARG A 152 11.68 -0.76 10.16
CA ARG A 152 12.04 0.62 10.57
C ARG A 152 10.81 1.52 10.62
N LEU A 153 9.98 1.49 9.57
CA LEU A 153 8.73 2.27 9.49
C LEU A 153 7.73 1.85 10.56
N ASN A 154 7.61 0.55 10.85
CA ASN A 154 6.72 0.01 11.88
C ASN A 154 7.20 0.38 13.30
N SER A 155 8.50 0.28 13.55
CA SER A 155 9.09 0.65 14.85
C SER A 155 8.88 2.12 15.14
N ALA A 156 9.07 3.00 14.14
CA ALA A 156 8.83 4.42 14.29
C ALA A 156 7.36 4.76 14.57
N TYR A 157 6.43 4.06 13.91
CA TYR A 157 4.99 4.18 14.16
C TYR A 157 4.62 3.78 15.58
N GLN A 158 5.07 2.61 16.03
CA GLN A 158 4.79 2.08 17.37
C GLN A 158 5.38 2.96 18.47
N ALA A 159 6.61 3.47 18.28
CA ALA A 159 7.23 4.40 19.23
C ALA A 159 6.39 5.66 19.43
N ARG A 160 5.78 6.20 18.38
CA ARG A 160 4.89 7.37 18.48
C ARG A 160 3.57 7.05 19.18
N GLN A 161 2.99 5.87 18.96
CA GLN A 161 1.78 5.45 19.66
C GLN A 161 1.98 5.24 21.16
N ALA A 162 3.13 4.72 21.58
CA ALA A 162 3.44 4.43 22.99
C ALA A 162 3.57 5.67 23.90
N HIS A 163 3.58 6.88 23.31
CA HIS A 163 3.66 8.16 24.02
C HIS A 163 2.28 8.83 24.25
N ARG A 164 1.18 8.10 24.04
CA ARG A 164 -0.19 8.51 24.42
C ARG A 164 -0.60 7.88 25.75
#